data_AF-A0AAU4JVU3-F1
#
_entry.id   AF-A0AAU4JVU3-F1
#
_cell.length_a   1.000
_cell.length_b   1.000
_cell.length_c   1.000
_cell.angle_alpha   90.00
_cell.angle_beta   90.00
_cell.angle_gamma   90.00
#
_symmetry.space_group_name_H-M   'P 1'
#
loop_
_entity.id
_entity.type
_entity.pdbx_description
1 polymer ?
#
loop_
_entity_poly.entity_id
_entity_poly.type
_entity_poly.pdbx_seq_one_letter_code
_entity_poly.pdbx_strand_id
1 'polypeptide(L)'
;MDVRFQEAAAVRRTESVAYSHLSVELGHFYAEDFGDGCEELRRKFERIADWSAAIPVLARRGLPAQREPRISTCFMLDDYFHRFGTPREVIPQVQSAAAEHGLILDYVARESSFARHDGAELARLVVDTLVVEPPRHTTGSRPPLSESGWLSNGKRSPGHVDAPAMTLPRPWSPPLQSGDPRHSIFVDIELWSDEPDARVWACALLASVWQMTRLGVLRHRGETMTQPCRLAGELPTDWDELPAIVQLNPAAAPFCAYRTLTLMGTQYLPVELAVRTILGQVAVPPAVAQQVAKRAGGEGLHLPSELVDRLSYVFISD
;
A
#
# COMPACT_ATOMS: atom_id res chain seq x y z
N MET A 1 -36.84 -14.65 25.13
CA MET A 1 -35.86 -13.58 24.86
C MET A 1 -34.52 -14.11 25.32
N ASP A 2 -33.62 -14.39 24.38
CA ASP A 2 -32.34 -15.01 24.66
C ASP A 2 -31.29 -13.91 24.86
N VAL A 3 -30.95 -13.64 26.11
CA VAL A 3 -29.98 -12.60 26.48
C VAL A 3 -28.60 -13.23 26.49
N ARG A 4 -27.79 -12.94 25.47
CA ARG A 4 -26.37 -13.33 25.43
C ARG A 4 -25.56 -12.38 26.32
N PHE A 5 -25.07 -12.89 27.44
CA PHE A 5 -24.00 -12.27 28.19
C PHE A 5 -22.66 -12.58 27.51
N GLN A 6 -21.89 -11.54 27.23
CA GLN A 6 -20.51 -11.66 26.75
C GLN A 6 -19.61 -10.93 27.74
N GLU A 7 -18.65 -11.65 28.34
CA GLU A 7 -17.73 -11.12 29.33
C GLU A 7 -16.80 -10.08 28.68
N ALA A 8 -16.73 -8.87 29.25
CA ALA A 8 -15.96 -7.74 28.71
C ALA A 8 -14.45 -8.02 28.56
N ALA A 9 -13.94 -9.04 29.25
CA ALA A 9 -12.55 -9.49 29.16
C ALA A 9 -12.24 -10.34 27.90
N ALA A 10 -13.26 -10.79 27.16
CA ALA A 10 -13.12 -11.63 25.97
C ALA A 10 -12.96 -10.85 24.65
N VAL A 11 -12.85 -9.51 24.70
CA VAL A 11 -12.48 -8.72 23.52
C VAL A 11 -10.95 -8.75 23.40
N ARG A 12 -10.41 -9.53 22.45
CA ARG A 12 -8.97 -9.52 22.16
C ARG A 12 -8.51 -8.07 21.95
N ARG A 13 -7.56 -7.62 22.77
CA ARG A 13 -7.00 -6.27 22.70
C ARG A 13 -6.30 -6.08 21.35
N THR A 14 -6.66 -5.03 20.61
CA THR A 14 -5.95 -4.65 19.39
C THR A 14 -4.50 -4.29 19.71
N GLU A 15 -3.57 -4.98 19.08
CA GLU A 15 -2.13 -4.74 19.24
C GLU A 15 -1.74 -3.35 18.76
N SER A 16 -0.89 -2.70 19.55
CA SER A 16 -0.33 -1.39 19.24
C SER A 16 1.04 -1.51 18.59
N VAL A 17 1.30 -0.70 17.58
CA VAL A 17 2.63 -0.58 16.93
C VAL A 17 3.28 0.75 17.28
N ALA A 18 4.61 0.79 17.23
CA ALA A 18 5.37 2.05 17.32
C ALA A 18 5.26 2.83 16.00
N TYR A 19 5.25 4.17 16.08
CA TYR A 19 5.02 5.04 14.94
C TYR A 19 6.17 6.02 14.70
N SER A 20 6.58 6.15 13.45
CA SER A 20 7.26 7.31 12.89
C SER A 20 6.24 8.37 12.45
N HIS A 21 6.68 9.62 12.24
CA HIS A 21 5.80 10.65 11.70
C HIS A 21 5.67 10.57 10.18
N LEU A 22 6.68 10.02 9.50
CA LEU A 22 6.70 9.79 8.07
C LEU A 22 7.47 8.51 7.75
N SER A 23 6.86 7.60 6.99
CA SER A 23 7.59 6.53 6.31
C SER A 23 7.84 6.98 4.87
N VAL A 24 9.05 6.79 4.36
CA VAL A 24 9.45 7.21 3.01
C VAL A 24 9.92 6.02 2.21
N GLU A 25 9.26 5.74 1.10
CA GLU A 25 9.68 4.71 0.17
C GLU A 25 10.53 5.34 -0.93
N LEU A 26 11.77 4.88 -1.01
CA LEU A 26 12.81 5.33 -1.93
C LEU A 26 12.91 4.33 -3.09
N GLY A 27 11.81 4.22 -3.85
CA GLY A 27 11.70 3.36 -5.01
C GLY A 27 11.12 1.97 -4.75
N HIS A 28 10.58 1.41 -5.83
CA HIS A 28 10.15 0.02 -5.99
C HIS A 28 10.95 -0.53 -7.18
N PHE A 29 11.70 -1.59 -6.93
CA PHE A 29 12.70 -2.08 -7.87
C PHE A 29 12.30 -3.42 -8.48
N TYR A 30 12.51 -3.50 -9.79
CA TYR A 30 12.23 -4.66 -10.63
C TYR A 30 13.53 -5.26 -11.14
N ALA A 31 13.45 -6.47 -11.68
CA ALA A 31 14.62 -7.19 -12.20
C ALA A 31 15.41 -6.37 -13.24
N GLU A 32 14.70 -5.58 -14.05
CA GLU A 32 15.26 -4.75 -15.12
C GLU A 32 16.20 -3.65 -14.57
N ASP A 33 16.02 -3.24 -13.32
CA ASP A 33 16.83 -2.18 -12.70
C ASP A 33 18.26 -2.64 -12.38
N PHE A 34 18.48 -3.94 -12.37
CA PHE A 34 19.77 -4.57 -12.05
C PHE A 34 20.57 -4.95 -13.30
N GLY A 35 20.05 -4.66 -14.50
CA GLY A 35 20.78 -4.77 -15.77
C GLY A 35 22.00 -3.84 -15.84
N ASP A 36 22.91 -4.12 -16.77
CA ASP A 36 24.10 -3.31 -17.07
C ASP A 36 24.89 -2.84 -15.82
N GLY A 37 25.18 -3.77 -14.90
CA GLY A 37 25.97 -3.45 -13.70
C GLY A 37 25.28 -2.51 -12.71
N CYS A 38 23.94 -2.48 -12.70
CA CYS A 38 23.10 -1.65 -11.85
C CYS A 38 23.18 -0.14 -12.16
N GLU A 39 23.48 0.24 -13.40
CA GLU A 39 23.49 1.65 -13.80
C GLU A 39 22.11 2.32 -13.65
N GLU A 40 21.03 1.64 -14.04
CA GLU A 40 19.68 2.22 -13.92
C GLU A 40 19.29 2.43 -12.46
N LEU A 41 19.61 1.46 -11.60
CA LEU A 41 19.44 1.59 -10.15
C LEU A 41 20.15 2.83 -9.59
N ARG A 42 21.40 3.10 -9.99
CA ARG A 42 22.14 4.30 -9.56
C ARG A 42 21.48 5.57 -10.07
N ARG A 43 21.12 5.62 -11.36
CA ARG A 43 20.40 6.78 -11.93
C ARG A 43 19.09 7.05 -11.19
N LYS A 44 18.34 6.03 -10.79
CA LYS A 44 17.12 6.20 -9.99
C LYS A 44 17.43 6.85 -8.64
N PHE A 45 18.46 6.37 -7.92
CA PHE A 45 18.83 6.95 -6.62
C PHE A 45 19.39 8.37 -6.72
N GLU A 46 20.12 8.69 -7.78
CA GLU A 46 20.54 10.06 -8.09
C GLU A 46 19.32 10.99 -8.16
N ARG A 47 18.31 10.62 -8.97
CA ARG A 47 17.06 11.39 -9.12
C ARG A 47 16.27 11.50 -7.81
N ILE A 48 16.23 10.43 -7.02
CA ILE A 48 15.59 10.42 -5.70
C ILE A 48 16.34 11.34 -4.73
N ALA A 49 17.67 11.39 -4.80
CA ALA A 49 18.50 12.19 -3.90
C ALA A 49 18.26 13.69 -4.06
N ASP A 50 17.91 14.16 -5.25
CA ASP A 50 17.51 15.56 -5.48
C ASP A 50 16.31 16.00 -4.62
N TRP A 51 15.45 15.05 -4.24
CA TRP A 51 14.29 15.29 -3.39
C TRP A 51 14.54 15.06 -1.89
N SER A 52 15.73 14.59 -1.51
CA SER A 52 16.05 14.22 -0.13
C SER A 52 15.87 15.37 0.87
N ALA A 53 16.21 16.60 0.47
CA ALA A 53 16.07 17.80 1.29
C ALA A 53 14.60 18.14 1.63
N ALA A 54 13.63 17.69 0.83
CA ALA A 54 12.21 17.93 1.08
C ALA A 54 11.65 17.01 2.17
N ILE A 55 12.23 15.81 2.35
CA ILE A 55 11.72 14.78 3.26
C ILE A 55 11.57 15.29 4.71
N PRO A 56 12.60 15.90 5.34
CA PRO A 56 12.46 16.43 6.70
C PRO A 56 11.40 17.54 6.81
N VAL A 57 11.29 18.40 5.79
CA VAL A 57 10.29 19.48 5.75
C VAL A 57 8.88 18.90 5.72
N LEU A 58 8.64 17.89 4.87
CA LEU A 58 7.35 17.18 4.79
C LEU A 58 7.01 16.48 6.11
N ALA A 59 7.99 15.81 6.73
CA ALA A 59 7.80 15.12 8.00
C ALA A 59 7.43 16.07 9.14
N ARG A 60 7.97 17.30 9.15
CA ARG A 60 7.65 18.34 10.15
C ARG A 60 6.25 18.95 9.99
N ARG A 61 5.60 18.83 8.82
CA ARG A 61 4.29 19.44 8.58
C ARG A 61 3.26 18.96 9.61
N GLY A 62 2.63 19.91 10.31
CA GLY A 62 1.61 19.63 11.32
C GLY A 62 2.15 19.17 12.69
N LEU A 63 3.48 19.08 12.87
CA LEU A 63 4.08 18.81 14.17
C LEU A 63 4.36 20.11 14.94
N PRO A 64 4.36 20.06 16.29
CA PRO A 64 4.84 21.17 17.11
C PRO A 64 6.30 21.53 16.78
N ALA A 65 6.64 22.83 16.85
CA ALA A 65 7.96 23.32 16.43
C ALA A 65 9.15 22.69 17.19
N GLN A 66 8.97 22.28 18.45
CA GLN A 66 10.03 21.66 19.25
C GLN A 66 10.16 20.14 19.04
N ARG A 67 9.33 19.53 18.18
CA ARG A 67 9.31 18.09 17.95
C ARG A 67 10.19 17.74 16.75
N GLU A 68 11.25 16.97 17.00
CA GLU A 68 12.03 16.39 15.91
C GLU A 68 11.25 15.27 15.20
N PRO A 69 11.19 15.27 13.85
CA PRO A 69 10.44 14.27 13.12
C PRO A 69 11.17 12.91 13.14
N ARG A 70 10.47 11.85 13.55
CA ARG A 70 10.88 10.46 13.29
C ARG A 70 10.52 10.09 11.85
N ILE A 71 11.52 9.70 11.08
CA ILE A 71 11.41 9.34 9.67
C ILE A 71 12.02 7.95 9.50
N SER A 72 11.28 7.04 8.87
CA SER A 72 11.80 5.74 8.44
C SER A 72 11.87 5.69 6.94
N THR A 73 12.92 5.09 6.38
CA THR A 73 13.04 4.88 4.93
C THR A 73 12.87 3.40 4.56
N CYS A 74 12.31 3.11 3.41
CA CYS A 74 12.18 1.75 2.92
C CYS A 74 12.30 1.67 1.41
N PHE A 75 12.46 0.45 0.92
CA PHE A 75 12.26 0.10 -0.47
C PHE A 75 11.58 -1.26 -0.56
N MET A 76 10.98 -1.54 -1.70
CA MET A 76 10.36 -2.82 -2.00
C MET A 76 11.07 -3.49 -3.16
N LEU A 77 11.23 -4.81 -3.05
CA LEU A 77 11.72 -5.68 -4.10
C LEU A 77 10.55 -6.50 -4.63
N ASP A 78 10.35 -6.47 -5.94
CA ASP A 78 9.40 -7.35 -6.61
C ASP A 78 10.02 -8.75 -6.72
N ASP A 79 9.65 -9.64 -5.79
CA ASP A 79 9.93 -11.07 -5.85
C ASP A 79 8.66 -11.90 -6.12
N TYR A 80 7.56 -11.21 -6.44
CA TYR A 80 6.24 -11.82 -6.67
C TYR A 80 6.03 -12.13 -8.15
N PHE A 81 6.29 -11.15 -9.04
CA PHE A 81 6.15 -11.35 -10.48
C PHE A 81 7.43 -11.93 -11.09
N HIS A 82 8.60 -11.49 -10.61
CA HIS A 82 9.89 -11.93 -11.17
C HIS A 82 10.95 -12.07 -10.08
N ARG A 83 11.40 -13.30 -9.79
CA ARG A 83 12.58 -13.52 -8.95
C ARG A 83 13.85 -13.40 -9.79
N PHE A 84 14.80 -12.60 -9.31
CA PHE A 84 16.12 -12.44 -9.92
C PHE A 84 17.20 -12.37 -8.83
N GLY A 85 18.38 -12.94 -9.14
CA GLY A 85 19.47 -13.06 -8.17
C GLY A 85 19.04 -13.68 -6.84
N THR A 86 19.84 -13.44 -5.81
CA THR A 86 19.53 -13.81 -4.42
C THR A 86 19.36 -12.56 -3.54
N PRO A 87 18.61 -12.62 -2.43
CA PRO A 87 18.54 -11.50 -1.48
C PRO A 87 19.91 -11.01 -1.02
N ARG A 88 20.84 -11.95 -0.82
CA ARG A 88 22.24 -11.70 -0.46
C ARG A 88 23.01 -10.88 -1.48
N GLU A 89 22.66 -10.96 -2.76
CA GLU A 89 23.30 -10.18 -3.83
C GLU A 89 22.57 -8.87 -4.07
N VAL A 90 21.24 -8.93 -4.17
CA VAL A 90 20.38 -7.83 -4.59
C VAL A 90 20.30 -6.72 -3.53
N ILE A 91 20.05 -7.07 -2.26
CA ILE A 91 19.87 -6.07 -1.20
C ILE A 91 21.13 -5.21 -0.99
N PRO A 92 22.35 -5.79 -0.91
CA PRO A 92 23.56 -4.98 -0.81
C PRO A 92 23.82 -4.08 -2.02
N GLN A 93 23.45 -4.50 -3.24
CA GLN A 93 23.57 -3.65 -4.44
C GLN A 93 22.67 -2.41 -4.33
N VAL A 94 21.43 -2.57 -3.87
CA VAL A 94 20.51 -1.44 -3.61
C VAL A 94 21.05 -0.53 -2.51
N GLN A 95 21.51 -1.10 -1.39
CA GLN A 95 22.09 -0.32 -0.30
C GLN A 95 23.33 0.47 -0.75
N SER A 96 24.20 -0.14 -1.55
CA SER A 96 25.38 0.54 -2.10
C SER A 96 24.98 1.69 -3.02
N ALA A 97 24.08 1.45 -3.97
CA ALA A 97 23.63 2.47 -4.91
C ALA A 97 22.94 3.65 -4.19
N ALA A 98 22.13 3.38 -3.17
CA ALA A 98 21.54 4.44 -2.35
C ALA A 98 22.60 5.24 -1.56
N ALA A 99 23.56 4.54 -0.95
CA ALA A 99 24.61 5.15 -0.16
C ALA A 99 25.56 6.04 -0.97
N GLU A 100 25.80 5.71 -2.24
CA GLU A 100 26.56 6.55 -3.20
C GLU A 100 25.97 7.97 -3.33
N HIS A 101 24.66 8.11 -3.10
CA HIS A 101 23.94 9.40 -3.13
C HIS A 101 23.51 9.90 -1.74
N GLY A 102 24.10 9.36 -0.67
CA GLY A 102 23.82 9.78 0.71
C GLY A 102 22.44 9.39 1.24
N LEU A 103 21.76 8.45 0.58
CA LEU A 103 20.48 7.92 1.02
C LEU A 103 20.69 6.72 1.95
N ILE A 104 19.92 6.69 3.04
CA ILE A 104 19.91 5.57 3.99
C ILE A 104 18.63 4.79 3.76
N LEU A 105 18.73 3.46 3.69
CA LEU A 105 17.60 2.53 3.60
C LEU A 105 17.45 1.78 4.92
N ASP A 106 16.37 2.07 5.66
CA ASP A 106 16.16 1.49 6.98
C ASP A 106 15.53 0.10 6.92
N TYR A 107 14.64 -0.12 5.95
CA TYR A 107 13.87 -1.35 5.80
C TYR A 107 13.81 -1.81 4.33
N VAL A 108 13.77 -3.12 4.13
CA VAL A 108 13.40 -3.75 2.85
C VAL A 108 12.16 -4.61 3.03
N ALA A 109 11.26 -4.56 2.05
CA ALA A 109 10.07 -5.39 1.99
C ALA A 109 10.08 -6.29 0.74
N ARG A 110 9.50 -7.48 0.88
CA ARG A 110 9.22 -8.41 -0.22
C ARG A 110 7.79 -8.26 -0.71
N GLU A 111 7.60 -8.03 -2.00
CA GLU A 111 6.25 -7.90 -2.57
C GLU A 111 5.42 -9.17 -2.38
N SER A 112 6.02 -10.35 -2.54
CA SER A 112 5.31 -11.64 -2.41
C SER A 112 4.70 -11.86 -1.02
N SER A 113 5.29 -11.26 0.01
CA SER A 113 4.78 -11.36 1.38
C SER A 113 3.45 -10.61 1.57
N PHE A 114 3.13 -9.66 0.70
CA PHE A 114 1.84 -8.96 0.73
C PHE A 114 0.73 -9.71 0.01
N ALA A 115 1.07 -10.75 -0.76
CA ALA A 115 0.10 -11.73 -1.22
C ALA A 115 -0.24 -12.71 -0.07
N ARG A 116 0.79 -13.29 0.56
CA ARG A 116 0.66 -14.29 1.63
C ARG A 116 1.76 -14.14 2.68
N HIS A 117 1.40 -14.22 3.95
CA HIS A 117 2.34 -14.17 5.07
C HIS A 117 1.86 -15.04 6.23
N ASP A 118 2.74 -15.88 6.80
CA ASP A 118 2.45 -16.77 7.93
C ASP A 118 1.15 -17.58 7.79
N GLY A 119 0.90 -18.08 6.57
CA GLY A 119 -0.29 -18.87 6.23
C GLY A 119 -1.58 -18.05 6.02
N ALA A 120 -1.56 -16.73 6.22
CA ALA A 120 -2.66 -15.83 5.91
C ALA A 120 -2.50 -15.18 4.53
N GLU A 121 -3.58 -15.06 3.78
CA GLU A 121 -3.62 -14.33 2.50
C GLU A 121 -3.88 -12.84 2.77
N LEU A 122 -2.81 -12.04 2.88
CA LEU A 122 -2.92 -10.61 3.23
C LEU A 122 -3.72 -9.82 2.19
N ALA A 123 -3.52 -10.11 0.90
CA ALA A 123 -4.30 -9.53 -0.18
C ALA A 123 -5.80 -9.82 -0.02
N ARG A 124 -6.15 -11.06 0.35
CA ARG A 124 -7.54 -11.45 0.63
C ARG A 124 -8.12 -10.71 1.82
N LEU A 125 -7.35 -10.51 2.89
CA LEU A 125 -7.80 -9.72 4.05
C LEU A 125 -8.17 -8.30 3.66
N VAL A 126 -7.38 -7.66 2.78
CA VAL A 126 -7.72 -6.31 2.28
C VAL A 126 -8.99 -6.36 1.44
N VAL A 127 -9.12 -7.33 0.53
CA VAL A 127 -10.34 -7.52 -0.28
C VAL A 127 -11.59 -7.64 0.60
N ASP A 128 -11.52 -8.40 1.70
CA ASP A 128 -12.64 -8.60 2.62
C ASP A 128 -13.00 -7.32 3.41
N THR A 129 -12.12 -6.30 3.43
CA THR A 129 -12.39 -4.98 4.04
C THR A 129 -12.88 -3.92 3.06
N LEU A 130 -12.92 -4.23 1.76
CA LEU A 130 -13.39 -3.30 0.74
C LEU A 130 -14.90 -3.12 0.82
N VAL A 131 -15.33 -1.86 0.95
CA VAL A 131 -16.73 -1.45 0.95
C VAL A 131 -17.08 -0.98 -0.46
N VAL A 132 -17.80 -1.83 -1.19
CA VAL A 132 -18.32 -1.46 -2.51
C VAL A 132 -19.48 -0.49 -2.32
N GLU A 133 -19.27 0.79 -2.62
CA GLU A 133 -20.35 1.78 -2.60
C GLU A 133 -21.24 1.56 -3.86
N PRO A 134 -22.51 1.14 -3.72
CA PRO A 134 -23.38 1.02 -4.86
C PRO A 134 -23.68 2.43 -5.41
N PRO A 135 -23.57 2.66 -6.74
CA PRO A 135 -23.98 3.93 -7.31
C PRO A 135 -25.44 4.23 -6.95
N ARG A 136 -25.73 5.49 -6.59
CA ARG A 136 -27.09 5.93 -6.20
C ARG A 136 -28.10 5.50 -7.27
N HIS A 137 -29.23 4.94 -6.82
CA HIS A 137 -30.32 4.46 -7.68
C HIS A 137 -29.94 3.31 -8.63
N THR A 138 -29.05 2.41 -8.22
CA THR A 138 -28.74 1.17 -8.96
C THR A 138 -29.07 -0.08 -8.14
N THR A 139 -29.41 -1.18 -8.82
CA THR A 139 -29.81 -2.46 -8.21
C THR A 139 -28.74 -3.56 -8.39
N GLY A 140 -27.47 -3.18 -8.64
CA GLY A 140 -26.37 -4.16 -8.78
C GLY A 140 -26.25 -4.77 -10.18
N SER A 141 -25.88 -3.98 -11.19
CA SER A 141 -25.65 -4.48 -12.56
C SER A 141 -24.31 -5.23 -12.73
N ARG A 142 -23.50 -5.34 -11.67
CA ARG A 142 -22.19 -6.02 -11.68
C ARG A 142 -22.21 -7.17 -10.68
N PRO A 143 -21.50 -8.28 -10.99
CA PRO A 143 -21.21 -9.27 -9.98
C PRO A 143 -20.51 -8.63 -8.79
N PRO A 144 -20.69 -9.14 -7.56
CA PRO A 144 -19.94 -8.68 -6.40
C PRO A 144 -18.43 -8.68 -6.66
N LEU A 145 -17.71 -7.76 -6.01
CA LEU A 145 -16.24 -7.68 -6.05
C LEU A 145 -15.60 -9.05 -5.77
N SER A 146 -16.10 -9.75 -4.74
CA SER A 146 -15.60 -11.05 -4.29
C SER A 146 -15.66 -12.15 -5.35
N GLU A 147 -16.52 -11.99 -6.35
CA GLU A 147 -16.69 -12.91 -7.48
C GLU A 147 -15.92 -12.43 -8.70
N SER A 148 -16.07 -11.15 -9.07
CA SER A 148 -15.48 -10.63 -10.32
C SER A 148 -13.98 -10.37 -10.24
N GLY A 149 -13.46 -9.96 -9.09
CA GLY A 149 -12.08 -9.44 -9.01
C GLY A 149 -11.91 -8.02 -9.53
N TRP A 150 -13.00 -7.31 -9.84
CA TRP A 150 -12.93 -5.95 -10.38
C TRP A 150 -13.53 -4.93 -9.41
N LEU A 151 -12.70 -3.98 -8.98
CA LEU A 151 -13.11 -2.82 -8.19
C LEU A 151 -13.47 -1.67 -9.12
N SER A 152 -14.57 -0.98 -8.82
CA SER A 152 -14.99 0.22 -9.55
C SER A 152 -15.17 1.38 -8.60
N ASN A 153 -14.86 2.59 -9.06
CA ASN A 153 -15.11 3.81 -8.32
C ASN A 153 -16.44 4.49 -8.67
N GLY A 154 -17.34 3.82 -9.40
CA GLY A 154 -18.66 4.37 -9.70
C GLY A 154 -19.45 3.59 -10.76
N LYS A 155 -20.15 4.33 -11.63
CA LYS A 155 -21.00 3.81 -12.68
C LYS A 155 -20.38 4.04 -14.06
N ARG A 156 -20.06 2.96 -14.76
CA ARG A 156 -19.61 2.98 -16.16
C ARG A 156 -20.71 3.53 -17.09
N SER A 157 -20.31 4.19 -18.19
CA SER A 157 -21.25 4.49 -19.29
C SER A 157 -21.97 3.23 -19.76
N PRO A 158 -23.22 3.34 -20.22
CA PRO A 158 -23.89 2.24 -20.91
C PRO A 158 -23.02 1.77 -22.07
N GLY A 159 -22.63 0.49 -22.07
CA GLY A 159 -21.99 -0.13 -23.23
C GLY A 159 -22.99 -0.27 -24.38
N HIS A 160 -22.50 -0.49 -25.59
CA HIS A 160 -23.29 -1.15 -26.64
C HIS A 160 -23.49 -2.60 -26.21
N VAL A 161 -24.46 -2.84 -25.33
CA VAL A 161 -24.89 -4.21 -25.04
C VAL A 161 -25.62 -4.70 -26.28
N ASP A 162 -25.42 -5.97 -26.66
CA ASP A 162 -26.27 -6.73 -27.58
C ASP A 162 -27.70 -6.76 -27.03
N ALA A 163 -28.39 -5.63 -27.09
CA ALA A 163 -29.79 -5.55 -26.81
C ALA A 163 -30.49 -6.30 -27.96
N PRO A 164 -31.45 -7.19 -27.67
CA PRO A 164 -32.26 -7.81 -28.71
C PRO A 164 -32.72 -6.74 -29.68
N ALA A 165 -32.71 -6.99 -30.99
CA ALA A 165 -33.00 -6.01 -32.05
C ALA A 165 -34.34 -5.24 -31.86
N MET A 166 -35.22 -5.74 -30.99
CA MET A 166 -36.50 -5.15 -30.58
C MET A 166 -36.41 -4.18 -29.39
N THR A 167 -35.24 -3.94 -28.83
CA THR A 167 -35.04 -3.04 -27.68
C THR A 167 -34.54 -1.69 -28.16
N LEU A 168 -35.16 -0.60 -27.70
CA LEU A 168 -34.67 0.74 -27.98
C LEU A 168 -33.21 0.87 -27.52
N PRO A 169 -32.31 1.42 -28.35
CA PRO A 169 -30.93 1.68 -27.95
C PRO A 169 -30.91 2.50 -26.66
N ARG A 170 -30.15 2.06 -25.66
CA ARG A 170 -29.94 2.90 -24.47
C ARG A 170 -29.18 4.16 -24.91
N PRO A 171 -29.69 5.37 -24.60
CA PRO A 171 -28.98 6.58 -24.92
C PRO A 171 -27.64 6.57 -24.18
N TRP A 172 -26.59 7.03 -24.86
CA TRP A 172 -25.28 7.19 -24.23
C TRP A 172 -25.38 8.14 -23.04
N SER A 173 -24.69 7.80 -21.95
CA SER A 173 -24.50 8.70 -20.80
C SER A 173 -23.04 8.64 -20.34
N PRO A 174 -22.46 9.75 -19.84
CA PRO A 174 -21.09 9.77 -19.35
C PRO A 174 -20.93 8.83 -18.13
N PRO A 175 -19.71 8.33 -17.88
CA PRO A 175 -19.45 7.54 -16.68
C PRO A 175 -19.46 8.47 -15.46
N LEU A 176 -19.90 7.96 -14.32
CA LEU A 176 -20.05 8.72 -13.08
C LEU A 176 -19.17 8.11 -12.00
N GLN A 177 -18.26 8.90 -11.46
CA GLN A 177 -17.55 8.58 -10.23
C GLN A 177 -18.51 8.69 -9.04
N SER A 178 -18.44 7.74 -8.11
CA SER A 178 -19.15 7.78 -6.83
C SER A 178 -18.71 8.98 -5.99
N GLY A 179 -19.58 9.41 -5.08
CA GLY A 179 -19.45 10.67 -4.35
C GLY A 179 -20.15 11.84 -5.05
N ASP A 180 -19.67 13.06 -4.80
CA ASP A 180 -20.21 14.30 -5.39
C ASP A 180 -19.10 15.18 -6.01
N PRO A 181 -18.27 14.66 -6.94
CA PRO A 181 -17.28 15.48 -7.60
C PRO A 181 -17.91 16.33 -8.71
N ARG A 182 -17.39 17.55 -8.92
CA ARG A 182 -17.82 18.41 -10.03
C ARG A 182 -17.52 17.80 -11.41
N HIS A 183 -16.50 16.96 -11.50
CA HIS A 183 -16.05 16.27 -12.70
C HIS A 183 -15.80 14.80 -12.39
N SER A 184 -16.19 13.92 -13.31
CA SER A 184 -16.13 12.48 -13.12
C SER A 184 -14.84 11.90 -13.70
N ILE A 185 -14.08 11.16 -12.88
CA ILE A 185 -12.99 10.28 -13.33
C ILE A 185 -13.37 8.85 -12.94
N PHE A 186 -13.66 8.03 -13.94
CA PHE A 186 -14.11 6.66 -13.74
C PHE A 186 -13.00 5.66 -14.05
N VAL A 187 -12.79 4.69 -13.14
CA VAL A 187 -11.82 3.60 -13.32
C VAL A 187 -12.44 2.25 -12.93
N ASP A 188 -12.02 1.22 -13.64
CA ASP A 188 -12.19 -0.18 -13.25
C ASP A 188 -10.81 -0.79 -13.05
N ILE A 189 -10.63 -1.45 -11.91
CA ILE A 189 -9.34 -1.92 -11.43
C ILE A 189 -9.46 -3.42 -11.19
N GLU A 190 -8.63 -4.19 -11.87
CA GLU A 190 -8.46 -5.61 -11.61
C GLU A 190 -7.68 -5.80 -10.31
N LEU A 191 -8.20 -6.62 -9.40
CA LEU A 191 -7.59 -6.96 -8.12
C LEU A 191 -6.85 -8.29 -8.17
N TRP A 192 -7.28 -9.19 -9.05
CA TRP A 192 -6.61 -10.45 -9.34
C TRP A 192 -7.05 -10.99 -10.71
N SER A 193 -6.22 -11.83 -11.29
CA SER A 193 -6.60 -12.75 -12.36
C SER A 193 -6.67 -14.18 -11.81
N ASP A 194 -7.59 -14.98 -12.34
CA ASP A 194 -7.62 -16.42 -12.08
C ASP A 194 -6.89 -17.11 -13.25
N GLU A 195 -5.64 -17.53 -13.03
CA GLU A 195 -4.87 -18.36 -13.95
C GLU A 195 -5.24 -19.85 -13.75
N PRO A 196 -4.96 -20.75 -14.71
CA PRO A 196 -5.37 -22.15 -14.63
C PRO A 196 -4.97 -22.87 -13.33
N ASP A 197 -3.82 -22.52 -12.76
CA ASP A 197 -3.23 -23.21 -11.61
C ASP A 197 -3.31 -22.39 -10.31
N ALA A 198 -3.56 -21.08 -10.38
CA ALA A 198 -3.57 -20.21 -9.21
C ALA A 198 -4.22 -18.84 -9.46
N ARG A 199 -4.66 -18.21 -8.37
CA ARG A 199 -4.99 -16.78 -8.37
C ARG A 199 -3.72 -15.93 -8.31
N VAL A 200 -3.61 -14.95 -9.20
CA VAL A 200 -2.53 -13.96 -9.23
C VAL A 200 -3.08 -12.62 -8.80
N TRP A 201 -2.53 -12.05 -7.72
CA TRP A 201 -2.96 -10.76 -7.21
C TRP A 201 -2.35 -9.62 -8.02
N ALA A 202 -3.14 -8.59 -8.32
CA ALA A 202 -2.67 -7.44 -9.07
C ALA A 202 -1.70 -6.59 -8.24
N CYS A 203 -0.68 -6.03 -8.90
CA CYS A 203 0.33 -5.18 -8.25
C CYS A 203 -0.29 -4.00 -7.48
N ALA A 204 -1.36 -3.38 -8.00
CA ALA A 204 -2.07 -2.29 -7.32
C ALA A 204 -2.72 -2.74 -5.99
N LEU A 205 -3.19 -3.99 -5.91
CA LEU A 205 -3.69 -4.53 -4.64
C LEU A 205 -2.54 -4.78 -3.67
N LEU A 206 -1.43 -5.37 -4.12
CA LEU A 206 -0.25 -5.62 -3.27
C LEU A 206 0.35 -4.30 -2.75
N ALA A 207 0.46 -3.29 -3.60
CA ALA A 207 0.85 -1.94 -3.22
C ALA A 207 -0.13 -1.31 -2.21
N SER A 208 -1.43 -1.60 -2.31
CA SER A 208 -2.42 -1.16 -1.32
C SER A 208 -2.21 -1.85 0.04
N VAL A 209 -1.96 -3.16 0.06
CA VAL A 209 -1.59 -3.92 1.26
C VAL A 209 -0.31 -3.35 1.88
N TRP A 210 0.68 -3.02 1.05
CA TRP A 210 1.94 -2.40 1.46
C TRP A 210 1.72 -1.05 2.14
N GLN A 211 0.91 -0.15 1.55
CA GLN A 211 0.58 1.14 2.16
C GLN A 211 -0.14 0.97 3.51
N MET A 212 -1.11 0.04 3.61
CA MET A 212 -1.78 -0.27 4.87
C MET A 212 -0.82 -0.82 5.94
N THR A 213 0.17 -1.60 5.53
CA THR A 213 1.21 -2.15 6.40
C THR A 213 2.13 -1.04 6.90
N ARG A 214 2.59 -0.15 6.03
CA ARG A 214 3.37 1.05 6.40
C ARG A 214 2.59 2.01 7.30
N LEU A 215 1.28 2.13 7.13
CA LEU A 215 0.43 2.93 8.03
C LEU A 215 0.12 2.22 9.36
N GLY A 216 0.51 0.95 9.49
CA GLY A 216 0.28 0.14 10.68
C GLY A 216 -1.22 -0.09 10.96
N VAL A 217 -2.07 -0.05 9.93
CA VAL A 217 -3.54 -0.19 10.07
C VAL A 217 -4.06 -1.59 9.78
N LEU A 218 -3.26 -2.43 9.12
CA LEU A 218 -3.63 -3.81 8.81
C LEU A 218 -3.63 -4.66 10.11
N ARG A 219 -4.74 -5.33 10.39
CA ARG A 219 -4.89 -6.26 11.52
C ARG A 219 -5.64 -7.51 11.08
N HIS A 220 -5.23 -8.66 11.60
CA HIS A 220 -6.03 -9.87 11.56
C HIS A 220 -6.38 -10.28 12.99
N ARG A 221 -7.68 -10.32 13.30
CA ARG A 221 -8.16 -10.70 14.66
C ARG A 221 -7.54 -9.88 15.81
N GLY A 222 -7.15 -8.63 15.52
CA GLY A 222 -6.54 -7.71 16.48
C GLY A 222 -5.01 -7.75 16.52
N GLU A 223 -4.38 -8.73 15.87
CA GLU A 223 -2.93 -8.93 15.82
C GLU A 223 -2.32 -8.22 14.61
N THR A 224 -1.08 -7.77 14.75
CA THR A 224 -0.29 -7.19 13.67
C THR A 224 0.20 -8.28 12.72
N MET A 225 0.11 -8.04 11.41
CA MET A 225 0.44 -9.08 10.43
C MET A 225 1.93 -9.13 10.10
N THR A 226 2.57 -7.98 9.86
CA THR A 226 3.94 -7.94 9.36
C THR A 226 4.72 -6.91 10.15
N GLN A 227 5.45 -7.36 11.17
CA GLN A 227 6.39 -6.50 11.89
C GLN A 227 7.80 -6.68 11.31
N PRO A 228 8.58 -5.58 11.17
CA PRO A 228 9.96 -5.69 10.76
C PRO A 228 10.73 -6.59 11.72
N CYS A 229 11.53 -7.48 11.16
CA CYS A 229 12.46 -8.29 11.93
C CYS A 229 13.90 -7.86 11.64
N ARG A 230 14.77 -8.03 12.64
CA ARG A 230 16.21 -7.88 12.45
C ARG A 230 16.80 -9.26 12.22
N LEU A 231 17.54 -9.43 11.13
CA LEU A 231 18.27 -10.67 10.89
C LEU A 231 19.42 -10.81 11.88
N ALA A 232 19.57 -12.00 12.45
CA ALA A 232 20.63 -12.34 13.39
C ALA A 232 21.96 -12.74 12.70
N GLY A 233 22.00 -12.73 11.37
CA GLY A 233 23.14 -13.17 10.57
C GLY A 233 23.14 -12.58 9.16
N GLU A 234 23.79 -13.26 8.22
CA GLU A 234 23.83 -12.85 6.81
C GLU A 234 22.46 -12.94 6.14
N LEU A 235 22.29 -12.19 5.05
CA LEU A 235 21.13 -12.31 4.18
C LEU A 235 21.05 -13.73 3.58
N PRO A 236 19.84 -14.31 3.47
CA PRO A 236 19.68 -15.62 2.87
C PRO A 236 19.96 -15.61 1.36
N THR A 237 20.21 -16.80 0.81
CA THR A 237 20.37 -16.98 -0.64
C THR A 237 19.05 -17.31 -1.33
N ASP A 238 18.02 -17.73 -0.59
CA ASP A 238 16.67 -17.95 -1.11
C ASP A 238 15.76 -16.78 -0.71
N TRP A 239 14.92 -16.34 -1.65
CA TRP A 239 13.88 -15.37 -1.39
C TRP A 239 12.93 -15.89 -0.32
N ASP A 240 12.53 -17.16 -0.34
CA ASP A 240 11.55 -17.70 0.61
C ASP A 240 12.02 -17.74 2.06
N GLU A 241 13.34 -17.71 2.28
CA GLU A 241 13.95 -17.59 3.60
C GLU A 241 14.03 -16.13 4.10
N LEU A 242 13.89 -15.16 3.20
CA LEU A 242 13.93 -13.74 3.56
C LEU A 242 12.61 -13.35 4.22
N PRO A 243 12.64 -12.79 5.46
CA PRO A 243 11.43 -12.31 6.10
C PRO A 243 10.72 -11.22 5.31
N ALA A 244 9.41 -11.09 5.52
CA ALA A 244 8.56 -10.16 4.78
C ALA A 244 9.04 -8.70 4.83
N ILE A 245 9.48 -8.25 6.01
CA ILE A 245 10.09 -6.94 6.22
C ILE A 245 11.35 -7.12 7.07
N VAL A 246 12.49 -6.72 6.52
CA VAL A 246 13.78 -6.78 7.21
C VAL A 246 14.23 -5.37 7.58
N GLN A 247 14.58 -5.18 8.85
CA GLN A 247 15.24 -3.99 9.34
C GLN A 247 16.73 -4.05 9.02
N LEU A 248 17.15 -3.22 8.06
CA LEU A 248 18.53 -3.09 7.62
C LEU A 248 19.32 -2.16 8.52
N ASN A 249 18.72 -1.04 8.93
CA ASN A 249 19.34 -0.08 9.85
C ASN A 249 18.85 -0.30 11.29
N PRO A 250 19.73 -0.71 12.24
CA PRO A 250 19.35 -0.90 13.64
C PRO A 250 18.89 0.37 14.35
N ALA A 251 19.32 1.55 13.88
CA ALA A 251 18.97 2.85 14.45
C ALA A 251 17.72 3.48 13.81
N ALA A 252 17.06 2.75 12.90
CA ALA A 252 15.87 3.22 12.21
C ALA A 252 14.77 3.68 13.17
N ALA A 253 14.09 4.77 12.80
CA ALA A 253 12.82 5.10 13.41
C ALA A 253 11.78 3.99 13.11
N PRO A 254 10.69 3.86 13.91
CA PRO A 254 9.71 2.81 13.70
C PRO A 254 9.20 2.70 12.25
N PHE A 255 9.07 1.48 11.76
CA PHE A 255 8.62 1.22 10.38
C PHE A 255 7.22 1.79 10.11
N CYS A 256 6.25 1.49 10.97
CA CYS A 256 4.90 2.03 10.82
C CYS A 256 4.92 3.56 10.99
N ALA A 257 4.13 4.29 10.20
CA ALA A 257 4.11 5.74 10.24
C ALA A 257 2.69 6.31 10.14
N TYR A 258 2.51 7.53 10.66
CA TYR A 258 1.22 8.22 10.58
C TYR A 258 0.85 8.65 9.15
N ARG A 259 1.87 8.85 8.31
CA ARG A 259 1.78 9.24 6.90
C ARG A 259 2.85 8.51 6.11
N THR A 260 2.60 8.30 4.83
CA THR A 260 3.58 7.75 3.91
C THR A 260 3.93 8.76 2.82
N LEU A 261 5.17 8.67 2.36
CA LEU A 261 5.66 9.32 1.17
C LEU A 261 6.28 8.25 0.28
N THR A 262 5.99 8.26 -1.02
CA THR A 262 6.68 7.40 -1.98
C THR A 262 7.27 8.26 -3.10
N LEU A 263 8.57 8.07 -3.37
CA LEU A 263 9.32 8.69 -4.45
C LEU A 263 9.50 7.64 -5.54
N MET A 264 8.99 7.91 -6.73
CA MET A 264 8.95 6.94 -7.83
C MET A 264 8.90 7.61 -9.20
N GLY A 265 9.12 6.84 -10.25
CA GLY A 265 9.01 7.32 -11.62
C GLY A 265 7.57 7.64 -12.05
N THR A 266 7.40 8.54 -13.00
CA THR A 266 6.06 8.91 -13.52
C THR A 266 5.29 7.76 -14.16
N GLN A 267 5.95 6.69 -14.60
CA GLN A 267 5.33 5.49 -15.15
C GLN A 267 4.38 4.77 -14.18
N TYR A 268 4.55 4.97 -12.87
CA TYR A 268 3.71 4.36 -11.84
C TYR A 268 2.40 5.13 -11.56
N LEU A 269 2.19 6.29 -12.19
CA LEU A 269 0.97 7.10 -12.02
C LEU A 269 -0.34 6.28 -12.18
N PRO A 270 -0.51 5.41 -13.19
CA PRO A 270 -1.72 4.61 -13.31
C PRO A 270 -1.90 3.60 -12.17
N VAL A 271 -0.80 2.99 -11.71
CA VAL A 271 -0.82 2.05 -10.58
C VAL A 271 -1.20 2.79 -9.30
N GLU A 272 -0.63 3.96 -9.04
CA GLU A 272 -0.94 4.72 -7.83
C GLU A 272 -2.34 5.36 -7.85
N LEU A 273 -2.89 5.66 -9.03
CA LEU A 273 -4.32 5.98 -9.14
C LEU A 273 -5.19 4.80 -8.69
N ALA A 274 -4.81 3.58 -9.08
CA ALA A 274 -5.51 2.37 -8.65
C ALA A 274 -5.35 2.14 -7.14
N VAL A 275 -4.15 2.28 -6.58
CA VAL A 275 -3.88 2.18 -5.13
C VAL A 275 -4.74 3.16 -4.34
N ARG A 276 -4.77 4.44 -4.74
CA ARG A 276 -5.60 5.46 -4.07
C ARG A 276 -7.09 5.12 -4.15
N THR A 277 -7.54 4.59 -5.28
CA THR A 277 -8.94 4.18 -5.46
C THR A 277 -9.30 2.98 -4.57
N ILE A 278 -8.43 1.98 -4.49
CA ILE A 278 -8.59 0.81 -3.61
C ILE A 278 -8.65 1.27 -2.15
N LEU A 279 -7.66 2.04 -1.70
CA LEU A 279 -7.57 2.51 -0.31
C LEU A 279 -8.71 3.47 0.08
N GLY A 280 -9.27 4.20 -0.88
CA GLY A 280 -10.48 5.01 -0.66
C GLY A 280 -11.73 4.18 -0.36
N GLN A 281 -11.71 2.87 -0.62
CA GLN A 281 -12.82 1.95 -0.33
C GLN A 281 -12.51 0.98 0.82
N VAL A 282 -11.34 1.10 1.45
CA VAL A 282 -10.96 0.24 2.59
C VAL A 282 -11.60 0.76 3.88
N ALA A 283 -12.34 -0.11 4.57
CA ALA A 283 -12.82 0.16 5.92
C ALA A 283 -11.77 -0.25 6.98
N VAL A 284 -11.05 0.73 7.54
CA VAL A 284 -10.15 0.48 8.67
C VAL A 284 -10.96 0.14 9.93
N PRO A 285 -10.62 -0.94 10.67
CA PRO A 285 -11.32 -1.27 11.91
C PRO A 285 -11.35 -0.09 12.90
N PRO A 286 -12.52 0.27 13.47
CA PRO A 286 -12.65 1.46 14.33
C PRO A 286 -11.69 1.49 15.52
N ALA A 287 -11.41 0.34 16.14
CA ALA A 287 -10.47 0.22 17.25
C ALA A 287 -9.03 0.61 16.83
N VAL A 288 -8.62 0.24 15.61
CA VAL A 288 -7.32 0.61 15.04
C VAL A 288 -7.29 2.10 14.72
N ALA A 289 -8.32 2.61 14.04
CA ALA A 289 -8.39 4.03 13.69
C ALA A 289 -8.33 4.94 14.94
N GLN A 290 -9.07 4.59 15.99
CA GLN A 290 -9.05 5.31 17.28
C GLN A 290 -7.69 5.23 17.96
N GLN A 291 -7.04 4.06 17.97
CA GLN A 291 -5.71 3.89 18.55
C GLN A 291 -4.67 4.78 17.86
N VAL A 292 -4.67 4.80 16.52
CA VAL A 292 -3.76 5.63 15.72
C VAL A 292 -4.03 7.12 15.93
N ALA A 293 -5.30 7.55 15.89
CA ALA A 293 -5.68 8.94 16.09
C ALA A 293 -5.31 9.44 17.49
N LYS A 294 -5.56 8.64 18.54
CA LYS A 294 -5.19 8.98 19.91
C LYS A 294 -3.68 9.14 20.06
N ARG A 295 -2.89 8.27 19.43
CA ARG A 295 -1.42 8.32 19.49
C ARG A 295 -0.89 9.55 18.76
N ALA A 296 -1.37 9.80 17.53
CA ALA A 296 -1.00 10.99 16.76
C ALA A 296 -1.34 12.29 17.51
N GLY A 297 -2.54 12.38 18.09
CA GLY A 297 -2.97 13.53 18.90
C GLY A 297 -2.11 13.74 20.14
N GLY A 298 -1.68 12.65 20.81
CA GLY A 298 -0.72 12.71 21.92
C GLY A 298 0.67 13.24 21.51
N GLU A 299 0.98 13.23 20.22
CA GLU A 299 2.20 13.79 19.64
C GLU A 299 1.98 15.16 18.98
N GLY A 300 0.77 15.72 19.09
CA GLY A 300 0.40 17.02 18.52
C GLY A 300 0.05 16.98 17.03
N LEU A 301 -0.13 15.79 16.44
CA LEU A 301 -0.43 15.61 15.02
C LEU A 301 -1.93 15.34 14.81
N HIS A 302 -2.54 16.09 13.90
CA HIS A 302 -3.90 15.85 13.44
C HIS A 302 -3.85 15.04 12.13
N LEU A 303 -4.49 13.87 12.12
CA LEU A 303 -4.54 13.03 10.92
C LEU A 303 -5.80 13.31 10.11
N PRO A 304 -5.72 13.24 8.76
CA PRO A 304 -6.90 13.14 7.92
C PRO A 304 -7.82 11.99 8.34
N SER A 305 -9.12 12.20 8.18
CA SER A 305 -10.15 11.19 8.43
C SER A 305 -10.00 10.00 7.49
N GLU A 306 -9.80 10.30 6.20
CA GLU A 306 -9.61 9.30 5.16
C GLU A 306 -8.20 8.73 5.20
N LEU A 307 -8.09 7.40 5.05
CA LEU A 307 -6.81 6.71 5.02
C LEU A 307 -5.95 7.19 3.84
N VAL A 308 -6.58 7.34 2.68
CA VAL A 308 -5.93 7.71 1.40
C VAL A 308 -5.27 9.10 1.44
N ASP A 309 -5.74 9.99 2.31
CA ASP A 309 -5.19 11.34 2.48
C ASP A 309 -3.92 11.36 3.35
N ARG A 310 -3.52 10.21 3.90
CA ARG A 310 -2.25 10.03 4.62
C ARG A 310 -1.10 9.65 3.68
N LEU A 311 -1.40 9.39 2.41
CA LEU A 311 -0.43 9.02 1.38
C LEU A 311 -0.01 10.27 0.61
N SER A 312 1.29 10.40 0.36
CA SER A 312 1.87 11.43 -0.47
C SER A 312 2.79 10.80 -1.51
N TYR A 313 2.87 11.40 -2.69
CA TYR A 313 3.68 10.91 -3.80
C TYR A 313 4.52 12.04 -4.37
N VAL A 314 5.74 11.70 -4.78
CA VAL A 314 6.57 12.52 -5.66
C VAL A 314 6.87 11.68 -6.89
N PHE A 315 6.29 12.07 -8.02
CA PHE A 315 6.55 11.44 -9.30
C PHE A 315 7.68 12.19 -9.99
N ILE A 316 8.77 11.48 -10.26
CA ILE A 316 10.00 12.02 -10.84
C ILE A 316 10.05 11.57 -12.30
N SER A 317 10.18 12.50 -13.23
CA SER A 317 10.41 12.17 -14.63
C SER A 317 11.89 11.85 -14.87
N ASP A 318 12.17 11.17 -15.96
CA ASP A 318 13.53 11.11 -16.51
C ASP A 318 13.97 12.48 -17.07
#